data_AF-A0A0K2RMI3-F1
#
_entry.id   AF-A0A0K2RMI3-F1
#
_cell.length_a   1.000
_cell.length_b   1.000
_cell.length_c   1.000
_cell.angle_alpha   90.00
_cell.angle_beta   90.00
_cell.angle_gamma   90.00
#
_symmetry.space_group_name_H-M   'P 1'
#
loop_
_entity.id
_entity.type
_entity.pdbx_description
1 polymer ?
#
loop_
_entity_poly.entity_id
_entity_poly.type
_entity_poly.pdbx_seq_one_letter_code
_entity_poly.pdbx_strand_id
1 'polypeptide(L)'
;MAARRRKSRRRWAALVGAVAAACLGLGILAGPVLNQPPKPDASYSVQTDNGLQLTVGLVRKAWGTELQLEGRSMPAQGTMYLWVKGRDGTEEMACGWTATSSGHIKVTGATPVQLAGISGVELRDDNQKTVAVISVPGS
;
A
#
# COMPACT_ATOMS: atom_id res chain seq x y z
N MET A 1 34.14 -52.02 -15.37
CA MET A 1 34.23 -50.62 -14.90
C MET A 1 33.03 -49.71 -15.24
N ALA A 2 32.06 -50.11 -16.09
CA ALA A 2 30.95 -49.24 -16.54
C ALA A 2 29.81 -49.03 -15.50
N ALA A 3 29.49 -50.01 -14.67
CA ALA A 3 28.38 -49.92 -13.69
C ALA A 3 28.64 -48.91 -12.56
N ARG A 4 29.90 -48.76 -12.11
CA ARG A 4 30.30 -47.76 -11.08
C ARG A 4 30.08 -46.33 -11.55
N ARG A 5 30.37 -46.02 -12.83
CA ARG A 5 30.16 -44.70 -13.42
C ARG A 5 28.68 -44.32 -13.48
N ARG A 6 27.79 -45.27 -13.76
CA ARG A 6 26.34 -45.05 -13.84
C ARG A 6 25.72 -44.79 -12.46
N LYS A 7 26.18 -45.48 -11.41
CA LYS A 7 25.75 -45.24 -10.01
C LYS A 7 26.26 -43.91 -9.46
N SER A 8 27.49 -43.52 -9.84
CA SER A 8 28.05 -42.19 -9.51
C SER A 8 27.23 -41.06 -10.14
N ARG A 9 26.96 -41.12 -11.45
CA ARG A 9 26.14 -40.11 -12.15
C ARG A 9 24.74 -39.93 -11.56
N ARG A 10 24.09 -41.03 -11.16
CA ARG A 10 22.77 -40.97 -10.49
C ARG A 10 22.83 -40.30 -9.11
N ARG A 11 23.89 -40.55 -8.32
CA ARG A 11 24.09 -39.90 -7.02
C ARG A 11 24.34 -38.40 -7.17
N TRP A 12 25.15 -38.00 -8.15
CA TRP A 12 25.39 -36.59 -8.46
C TRP A 12 24.12 -35.87 -8.94
N ALA A 13 23.32 -36.50 -9.82
CA ALA A 13 22.05 -35.94 -10.26
C ALA A 13 21.05 -35.75 -9.10
N ALA A 14 20.97 -36.71 -8.17
CA ALA A 14 20.12 -36.59 -6.98
C ALA A 14 20.57 -35.45 -6.05
N LEU A 15 21.89 -35.27 -5.90
CA LEU A 15 22.47 -34.21 -5.08
C LEU A 15 22.19 -32.82 -5.67
N VAL A 16 22.39 -32.66 -6.98
CA VAL A 16 22.05 -31.42 -7.71
C VAL A 16 20.55 -31.13 -7.65
N GLY A 17 19.71 -32.15 -7.83
CA GLY A 17 18.26 -32.01 -7.70
C GLY A 17 17.83 -31.57 -6.30
N ALA A 18 18.43 -32.14 -5.26
CA ALA A 18 18.14 -31.76 -3.87
C ALA A 18 18.56 -30.32 -3.56
N VAL A 19 19.72 -29.88 -4.05
CA VAL A 19 20.18 -28.49 -3.89
C VAL A 19 19.27 -27.51 -4.62
N ALA A 20 18.87 -27.82 -5.86
CA ALA A 20 17.95 -26.98 -6.61
C ALA A 20 16.58 -26.86 -5.92
N ALA A 21 16.03 -27.97 -5.41
CA ALA A 21 14.78 -27.97 -4.66
C ALA A 21 14.87 -27.17 -3.36
N ALA A 22 16.01 -27.25 -2.65
CA ALA A 22 16.25 -26.45 -1.44
C ALA A 22 16.33 -24.95 -1.75
N CYS A 23 17.05 -24.54 -2.80
CA CYS A 23 17.14 -23.14 -3.22
C CYS A 23 15.78 -22.57 -3.65
N LEU A 24 14.99 -23.34 -4.42
CA LEU A 24 13.64 -22.93 -4.83
C LEU A 24 12.70 -22.86 -3.62
N GLY A 25 12.75 -23.85 -2.73
CA GLY A 25 11.97 -23.84 -1.49
C GLY A 25 12.28 -22.65 -0.60
N LEU A 26 13.57 -22.33 -0.42
CA LEU A 26 14.00 -21.14 0.31
C LEU A 26 13.56 -19.85 -0.39
N GLY A 27 13.68 -19.75 -1.71
CA GLY A 27 13.22 -18.59 -2.47
C GLY A 27 11.71 -18.35 -2.35
N ILE A 28 10.90 -19.41 -2.42
CA ILE A 28 9.44 -19.33 -2.28
C ILE A 28 9.04 -18.92 -0.86
N LEU A 29 9.72 -19.45 0.17
CA LEU A 29 9.40 -19.16 1.57
C LEU A 29 9.93 -17.79 2.03
N ALA A 30 11.13 -17.39 1.58
CA ALA A 30 11.76 -16.13 1.99
C ALA A 30 11.32 -14.94 1.13
N GLY A 31 10.88 -15.16 -0.11
CA GLY A 31 10.46 -14.11 -1.04
C GLY A 31 9.41 -13.14 -0.45
N PRO A 32 8.31 -13.64 0.14
CA PRO A 32 7.29 -12.79 0.75
C PRO A 32 7.79 -11.99 1.97
N VAL A 33 8.73 -12.54 2.75
CA VAL A 33 9.30 -11.88 3.92
C VAL A 33 10.26 -10.76 3.52
N LEU A 34 11.02 -10.97 2.44
CA LEU A 34 11.97 -9.99 1.92
C LEU A 34 11.30 -8.88 1.09
N ASN A 35 10.12 -9.13 0.54
CA ASN A 35 9.40 -8.20 -0.33
C ASN A 35 8.14 -7.62 0.35
N GLN A 36 8.27 -7.23 1.63
CA GLN A 36 7.19 -6.54 2.31
C GLN A 36 7.04 -5.13 1.74
N PRO A 37 5.79 -4.67 1.46
CA PRO A 37 5.56 -3.27 1.10
C PRO A 37 6.16 -2.36 2.18
N PRO A 38 6.77 -1.22 1.80
CA PRO A 38 7.27 -0.26 2.77
C PRO A 38 6.16 0.11 3.75
N LYS A 39 6.42 -0.07 5.05
CA LYS A 39 5.49 0.37 6.09
C LYS A 39 5.39 1.90 6.01
N PRO A 40 4.17 2.48 6.08
CA PRO A 40 4.01 3.92 6.15
C PRO A 40 4.81 4.54 7.30
N ASP A 41 5.43 5.69 7.05
CA ASP A 41 6.12 6.49 8.05
C ASP A 41 5.14 7.02 9.10
N ALA A 42 3.91 7.32 8.68
CA ALA A 42 2.79 7.66 9.56
C ALA A 42 1.51 7.01 9.03
N SER A 43 0.57 6.69 9.93
CA SER A 43 -0.73 6.17 9.55
C SER A 43 -1.81 6.75 10.45
N TYR A 44 -2.90 7.17 9.83
CA TYR A 44 -4.03 7.81 10.50
C TYR A 44 -5.33 7.20 10.01
N SER A 45 -6.31 7.11 10.90
CA SER A 45 -7.62 6.56 10.59
C SER A 45 -8.73 7.47 11.10
N VAL A 46 -9.85 7.49 10.39
CA VAL A 46 -11.09 8.11 10.81
C VAL A 46 -12.25 7.14 10.62
N GLN A 47 -13.21 7.20 11.53
CA GLN A 47 -14.53 6.62 11.36
C GLN A 47 -15.55 7.73 11.55
N THR A 48 -16.48 7.85 10.62
CA THR A 48 -17.56 8.85 10.64
C THR A 48 -18.84 8.25 11.23
N ASP A 49 -19.80 9.10 11.57
CA ASP A 49 -21.07 8.68 12.17
C ASP A 49 -21.91 7.77 11.26
N ASN A 50 -21.77 7.90 9.93
CA ASN A 50 -22.42 7.03 8.96
C ASN A 50 -21.69 5.70 8.72
N GLY A 51 -20.64 5.41 9.50
CA GLY A 51 -19.92 4.14 9.48
C GLY A 51 -18.80 4.02 8.44
N LEU A 52 -18.55 5.05 7.62
CA LEU A 52 -17.40 5.10 6.72
C LEU A 52 -16.12 5.05 7.55
N GLN A 53 -15.21 4.16 7.15
CA GLN A 53 -13.89 4.01 7.75
C GLN A 53 -12.84 4.28 6.68
N LEU A 54 -11.90 5.16 6.97
CA LEU A 54 -10.78 5.47 6.09
C LEU A 54 -9.48 5.43 6.88
N THR A 55 -8.49 4.70 6.37
CA THR A 55 -7.12 4.71 6.84
C THR A 55 -6.22 5.25 5.74
N VAL A 56 -5.31 6.14 6.10
CA VAL A 56 -4.33 6.75 5.21
C VAL A 56 -2.95 6.53 5.80
N GLY A 57 -2.15 5.71 5.12
CA GLY A 57 -0.71 5.60 5.33
C GLY A 57 0.02 6.65 4.51
N LEU A 58 0.96 7.36 5.13
CA LEU A 58 1.81 8.35 4.47
C LEU A 58 3.24 7.80 4.39
N VAL A 59 3.79 7.74 3.18
CA VAL A 59 5.16 7.29 2.93
C VAL A 59 5.97 8.45 2.37
N ARG A 60 7.06 8.80 3.05
CA ARG A 60 8.00 9.83 2.63
C ARG A 60 8.74 9.38 1.37
N LYS A 61 8.82 10.29 0.39
CA LYS A 61 9.59 10.09 -0.85
C LYS A 61 10.45 11.32 -1.11
N ALA A 62 11.52 11.16 -1.89
CA ALA A 62 12.38 12.29 -2.26
C ALA A 62 11.61 13.38 -3.03
N TRP A 63 10.57 12.99 -3.77
CA TRP A 63 9.73 13.87 -4.57
C TRP A 63 8.48 14.40 -3.85
N GLY A 64 8.17 13.96 -2.63
CA GLY A 64 6.93 14.31 -1.93
C GLY A 64 6.43 13.19 -1.02
N THR A 65 5.12 12.94 -1.03
CA THR A 65 4.50 11.92 -0.19
C THR A 65 3.61 10.99 -1.02
N GLU A 66 3.79 9.69 -0.87
CA GLU A 66 2.86 8.67 -1.35
C GLU A 66 1.81 8.39 -0.27
N LEU A 67 0.55 8.27 -0.67
CA LEU A 67 -0.57 7.99 0.23
C LEU A 67 -1.13 6.61 -0.09
N GLN A 68 -1.17 5.74 0.91
CA GLN A 68 -1.76 4.40 0.84
C GLN A 68 -3.10 4.41 1.55
N LEU A 69 -4.19 4.30 0.79
CA LEU A 69 -5.56 4.39 1.31
C LEU A 69 -6.16 3.00 1.42
N GLU A 70 -6.82 2.74 2.55
CA GLU A 70 -7.71 1.61 2.75
C GLU A 70 -9.03 2.12 3.33
N GLY A 71 -10.15 1.74 2.72
CA GLY A 71 -11.47 2.21 3.13
C GLY A 71 -12.51 1.09 3.18
N ARG A 72 -13.48 1.24 4.09
CA ARG A 72 -14.62 0.33 4.29
C ARG A 72 -15.88 1.16 4.50
N SER A 73 -17.03 0.56 4.17
CA SER A 73 -18.34 1.25 4.22
C SER A 73 -18.31 2.58 3.46
N MET A 74 -17.57 2.61 2.34
CA MET A 74 -17.47 3.77 1.46
C MET A 74 -18.81 4.02 0.75
N PRO A 75 -19.09 5.25 0.30
CA PRO A 75 -20.28 5.54 -0.49
C PRO A 75 -20.35 4.60 -1.71
N ALA A 76 -21.52 4.00 -1.93
CA ALA A 76 -21.73 2.98 -2.97
C ALA A 76 -21.96 3.58 -4.38
N GLN A 77 -21.96 4.90 -4.50
CA GLN A 77 -22.18 5.64 -5.75
C GLN A 77 -21.29 6.89 -5.79
N GLY A 78 -21.10 7.43 -6.99
CA GLY A 78 -20.31 8.64 -7.22
C GLY A 78 -18.81 8.38 -7.32
N THR A 79 -18.04 9.48 -7.37
CA THR A 79 -16.58 9.48 -7.42
C THR A 79 -16.05 10.23 -6.22
N MET A 80 -15.10 9.62 -5.52
CA MET A 80 -14.42 10.19 -4.37
C MET A 80 -13.06 10.75 -4.76
N TYR A 81 -12.63 11.80 -4.08
CA TYR A 81 -11.32 12.43 -4.26
C TYR A 81 -10.66 12.62 -2.90
N LEU A 82 -9.40 12.20 -2.76
CA LEU A 82 -8.59 12.52 -1.59
C LEU A 82 -7.79 13.79 -1.86
N TRP A 83 -7.98 14.78 -1.00
CA TRP A 83 -7.26 16.05 -1.01
C TRP A 83 -6.29 16.09 0.16
N VAL A 84 -5.05 16.50 -0.11
CA VAL A 84 -4.02 16.79 0.88
C VAL A 84 -4.08 18.27 1.20
N LYS A 85 -4.03 18.61 2.48
CA LYS A 85 -3.88 19.97 2.97
C LYS A 85 -2.45 20.17 3.46
N GLY A 86 -1.79 21.18 2.90
CA GLY A 86 -0.50 21.66 3.38
C GLY A 86 -0.64 22.52 4.63
N ARG A 87 0.43 22.63 5.40
CA ARG A 87 0.56 23.58 6.52
C ARG A 87 0.69 25.03 6.03
N ASP A 88 1.13 25.21 4.79
CA ASP A 88 1.23 26.48 4.07
C ASP A 88 -0.09 26.92 3.42
N GLY A 89 -1.17 26.15 3.63
CA GLY A 89 -2.48 26.41 3.03
C GLY A 89 -2.67 25.84 1.62
N THR A 90 -1.68 25.12 1.08
CA THR A 90 -1.84 24.42 -0.21
C THR A 90 -2.89 23.33 -0.13
N GLU A 91 -3.60 23.10 -1.23
CA GLU A 91 -4.54 21.98 -1.39
C GLU A 91 -4.20 21.22 -2.67
N GLU A 92 -3.90 19.94 -2.53
CA GLU A 92 -3.49 19.09 -3.65
C GLU A 92 -4.35 17.85 -3.74
N MET A 93 -4.95 17.59 -4.89
CA MET A 93 -5.69 16.35 -5.12
C MET A 93 -4.70 15.20 -5.30
N ALA A 94 -4.71 14.24 -4.38
CA ALA A 94 -3.75 13.13 -4.38
C ALA A 94 -4.19 11.94 -5.23
N CYS A 95 -5.49 11.66 -5.27
CA CYS A 95 -6.10 10.62 -6.11
C CYS A 95 -7.62 10.76 -6.14
N GLY A 96 -8.26 10.08 -7.09
CA GLY A 96 -9.71 9.87 -7.09
C GLY A 96 -10.08 8.46 -7.56
N TRP A 97 -11.26 7.99 -7.16
CA TRP A 97 -11.79 6.68 -7.54
C TRP A 97 -13.32 6.69 -7.60
N THR A 98 -13.88 5.90 -8.51
CA THR A 98 -15.32 5.65 -8.54
C THR A 98 -15.70 4.64 -7.47
N ALA A 99 -16.90 4.80 -6.90
CA ALA A 99 -17.45 3.91 -5.90
C ALA A 99 -17.40 2.44 -6.33
N THR A 100 -17.12 1.56 -5.36
CA THR A 100 -17.13 0.11 -5.53
C THR A 100 -18.42 -0.46 -4.95
N SER A 101 -18.97 -1.49 -5.58
CA SER A 101 -20.20 -2.14 -5.10
C SER A 101 -20.04 -2.78 -3.72
N SER A 102 -18.81 -3.14 -3.34
CA SER A 102 -18.48 -3.66 -2.01
C SER A 102 -18.36 -2.58 -0.94
N GLY A 103 -18.25 -1.30 -1.30
CA GLY A 103 -17.91 -0.22 -0.38
C GLY A 103 -16.50 -0.34 0.20
N HIS A 104 -15.64 -1.18 -0.39
CA HIS A 104 -14.25 -1.39 0.04
C HIS A 104 -13.30 -0.84 -1.03
N ILE A 105 -12.23 -0.17 -0.58
CA ILE A 105 -11.20 0.38 -1.47
C ILE A 105 -9.80 0.09 -0.94
N LYS A 106 -8.86 -0.06 -1.88
CA LYS A 106 -7.42 0.02 -1.66
C LYS A 106 -6.81 0.79 -2.82
N VAL A 107 -6.34 2.00 -2.57
CA VAL A 107 -5.90 2.96 -3.60
C VAL A 107 -4.60 3.59 -3.16
N THR A 108 -3.70 3.85 -4.11
CA THR A 108 -2.48 4.63 -3.87
C THR A 108 -2.61 5.98 -4.57
N GLY A 109 -2.39 7.06 -3.82
CA GLY A 109 -2.28 8.43 -4.32
C GLY A 109 -0.90 9.02 -4.07
N ALA A 110 -0.68 10.24 -4.55
CA ALA A 110 0.58 10.96 -4.34
C ALA A 110 0.37 12.46 -4.32
N THR A 111 1.24 13.17 -3.61
CA THR A 111 1.29 14.64 -3.57
C THR A 111 2.74 15.13 -3.58
N PRO A 112 3.04 16.29 -4.18
CA PRO A 112 4.37 16.91 -4.06
C PRO A 112 4.63 17.43 -2.63
N VAL A 113 3.60 17.59 -1.80
CA VAL A 113 3.75 18.07 -0.42
C VAL A 113 4.57 17.07 0.39
N GLN A 114 5.65 17.55 1.01
CA GLN A 114 6.49 16.74 1.89
C GLN A 114 5.72 16.34 3.14
N LEU A 115 5.98 15.14 3.68
CA LEU A 115 5.27 14.59 4.85
C LEU A 115 5.18 15.59 6.03
N ALA A 116 6.27 16.29 6.32
CA ALA A 116 6.32 17.28 7.40
C ALA A 116 5.43 18.52 7.12
N GLY A 117 5.19 18.81 5.85
CA GLY A 117 4.33 19.89 5.39
C GLY A 117 2.84 19.54 5.34
N ILE A 118 2.44 18.29 5.59
CA ILE A 118 1.02 17.89 5.59
C ILE A 118 0.37 18.27 6.92
N SER A 119 -0.74 19.00 6.85
CA SER A 119 -1.60 19.36 8.01
C SER A 119 -2.82 18.44 8.13
N GLY A 120 -3.25 17.81 7.04
CA GLY A 120 -4.37 16.89 7.05
C GLY A 120 -4.72 16.36 5.66
N VAL A 121 -5.71 15.49 5.61
CA VAL A 121 -6.35 15.04 4.37
C VAL A 121 -7.87 15.11 4.49
N GLU A 122 -8.52 15.36 3.37
CA GLU A 122 -9.97 15.38 3.24
C GLU A 122 -10.41 14.40 2.16
N LEU A 123 -11.42 13.60 2.47
CA LEU A 123 -12.16 12.85 1.47
C LEU A 123 -13.34 13.69 1.01
N ARG A 124 -13.44 13.96 -0.29
CA ARG A 124 -14.53 14.73 -0.89
C ARG A 124 -15.28 13.92 -1.93
N ASP A 125 -16.56 14.21 -2.08
CA ASP A 125 -17.39 13.66 -3.15
C ASP A 125 -17.30 14.49 -4.44
N ASP A 126 -18.10 14.08 -5.44
CA ASP A 126 -18.23 14.74 -6.74
C ASP A 126 -18.72 16.18 -6.65
N ASN A 127 -19.47 16.52 -5.60
CA ASN A 127 -19.94 17.87 -5.30
C ASN A 127 -18.93 18.68 -4.47
N GLN A 128 -17.69 18.18 -4.32
CA GLN A 128 -16.65 18.75 -3.44
C GLN A 128 -17.06 18.81 -1.96
N LYS A 129 -18.09 18.07 -1.56
CA LYS A 129 -18.50 18.01 -0.15
C LYS A 129 -17.53 17.10 0.60
N THR A 130 -16.97 17.62 1.68
CA THR A 130 -16.13 16.84 2.59
C THR A 130 -16.98 15.81 3.33
N VAL A 131 -16.64 14.53 3.17
CA VAL A 131 -17.32 13.40 3.80
C VAL A 131 -16.49 12.74 4.90
N ALA A 132 -15.18 12.97 4.93
CA ALA A 132 -14.30 12.59 6.03
C ALA A 132 -13.08 13.53 6.11
N VAL A 133 -12.56 13.73 7.32
CA VAL A 133 -11.37 14.55 7.58
C VAL A 133 -10.42 13.78 8.49
N ILE A 134 -9.13 13.84 8.20
CA ILE A 134 -8.06 13.37 9.09
C ILE A 134 -7.09 14.53 9.29
N SER A 135 -6.89 14.94 10.54
CA SER A 135 -5.86 15.91 10.90
C SER A 135 -4.53 15.19 11.17
N VAL A 136 -3.44 15.77 10.67
CA VAL A 136 -2.07 15.30 10.93
C VAL A 136 -1.45 16.21 12.00
N PRO A 137 -1.11 15.69 13.20
CA PRO A 137 -0.50 16.50 14.25
C PRO A 137 0.77 17.21 13.77
N GLY A 138 1.02 18.41 14.31
CA GLY A 138 2.31 19.07 14.16
C GLY A 138 3.41 18.28 14.86
N SER A 139 4.57 18.17 14.21
CA SER A 139 5.83 17.85 14.87
C SER A 139 6.43 19.09 15.51
#